data_AF-A0A353KRH5-F1
#
_entry.id   AF-A0A353KRH5-F1
#
_cell.length_a   1.000
_cell.length_b   1.000
_cell.length_c   1.000
_cell.angle_alpha   90.00
_cell.angle_beta   90.00
_cell.angle_gamma   90.00
#
_symmetry.space_group_name_H-M   'P 1'
#
loop_
_entity.id
_entity.type
_entity.pdbx_description
1 polymer ?
#
loop_
_entity_poly.entity_id
_entity_poly.type
_entity_poly.pdbx_seq_one_letter_code
_entity_poly.pdbx_strand_id
1 'polypeptide(L)'
;MTNGKSVKDGVISLLNKNKTDAVAAWDYLKKGANDMTDGVMIDGKTYPLFFWRSDPQIEAVARNAKNNIGGSVSAKISGMVERSYGIDAFLYKELDTAEWILDSEIKKITAYVNKNAVTVTLLMKNGKVALLELGATLPDGAEEQTRYTAWGEQGLESTRVVSTKVRPQSVYLFSDRAEPYTFNDTTKELYGLTLADSTAAVAVYKALIGKTDLEFNLERDKKLRFYIEKIYESDKTCESVEIQGGRR
;
A
#
# COMPACT_ATOMS: atom_id res chain seq x y z
N MET A 1 7.66 -18.43 21.27
CA MET A 1 8.56 -17.32 20.92
C MET A 1 9.45 -17.79 19.77
N THR A 2 9.00 -17.63 18.54
CA THR A 2 9.84 -17.87 17.36
C THR A 2 10.74 -16.65 17.21
N ASN A 3 12.06 -16.86 17.12
CA ASN A 3 12.97 -15.87 16.53
C ASN A 3 12.36 -15.47 15.18
N GLY A 4 11.73 -14.29 15.12
CA GLY A 4 10.96 -13.86 13.96
C GLY A 4 11.90 -13.73 12.77
N LYS A 5 11.53 -14.31 11.63
CA LYS A 5 12.23 -14.03 10.38
C LYS A 5 12.21 -12.52 10.14
N SER A 6 13.31 -11.98 9.65
CA SER A 6 13.38 -10.60 9.17
C SER A 6 12.94 -10.50 7.71
N VAL A 7 12.66 -9.29 7.23
CA VAL A 7 12.47 -9.02 5.80
C VAL A 7 13.62 -9.58 4.96
N LYS A 8 14.87 -9.44 5.45
CA LYS A 8 16.05 -9.97 4.76
C LYS A 8 16.01 -11.48 4.61
N ASP A 9 15.62 -12.20 5.66
CA ASP A 9 15.47 -13.66 5.60
C ASP A 9 14.41 -14.07 4.58
N GLY A 10 13.33 -13.29 4.46
CA GLY A 10 12.31 -13.46 3.43
C GLY A 10 12.86 -13.29 2.02
N VAL A 11 13.62 -12.22 1.77
CA VAL A 11 14.25 -11.97 0.46
C VAL A 11 15.21 -13.09 0.08
N ILE A 12 16.09 -13.49 1.00
CA ILE A 12 17.05 -14.59 0.79
C ILE A 12 16.30 -15.90 0.47
N SER A 13 15.21 -16.18 1.19
CA SER A 13 14.38 -17.36 0.93
C SER A 13 13.77 -17.34 -0.48
N LEU A 14 13.33 -16.18 -0.96
CA LEU A 14 12.81 -16.01 -2.32
C LEU A 14 13.89 -16.14 -3.39
N LEU A 15 15.09 -15.59 -3.17
CA LEU A 15 16.23 -15.74 -4.09
C LEU A 15 16.64 -17.22 -4.21
N ASN A 16 16.76 -17.92 -3.09
CA ASN A 16 17.10 -19.34 -3.04
C ASN A 16 16.04 -20.21 -3.76
N LYS A 17 14.75 -19.95 -3.51
CA LYS A 17 13.64 -20.66 -4.17
C LYS A 17 13.73 -20.57 -5.70
N ASN A 18 14.08 -19.38 -6.20
CA ASN A 18 14.11 -19.10 -7.64
C ASN A 18 15.49 -19.34 -8.26
N LYS A 19 16.48 -19.82 -7.49
CA LYS A 19 17.86 -20.07 -7.93
C LYS A 19 18.49 -18.82 -8.57
N THR A 20 18.28 -17.67 -7.92
CA THR A 20 18.83 -16.40 -8.37
C THR A 20 20.20 -16.19 -7.73
N ASP A 21 21.25 -16.58 -8.45
CA ASP A 21 22.61 -16.65 -7.89
C ASP A 21 23.41 -15.33 -8.00
N ALA A 22 22.94 -14.36 -8.80
CA ALA A 22 23.58 -13.06 -8.98
C ALA A 22 22.57 -11.92 -8.81
N VAL A 23 22.71 -11.16 -7.73
CA VAL A 23 22.00 -9.91 -7.50
C VAL A 23 22.98 -8.83 -7.07
N ALA A 24 22.64 -7.58 -7.38
CA ALA A 24 23.35 -6.40 -6.91
C ALA A 24 23.48 -6.38 -5.38
N ALA A 25 24.46 -5.64 -4.85
CA ALA A 25 24.60 -5.48 -3.41
C ALA A 25 23.39 -4.70 -2.87
N TRP A 26 22.74 -5.20 -1.81
CA TRP A 26 21.48 -4.61 -1.36
C TRP A 26 21.29 -4.60 0.16
N ASP A 27 20.44 -3.67 0.61
CA ASP A 27 19.96 -3.62 1.98
C ASP A 27 18.47 -3.20 2.04
N TYR A 28 17.75 -3.66 3.06
CA TYR A 28 16.40 -3.21 3.38
C TYR A 28 16.47 -2.15 4.49
N LEU A 29 15.82 -1.01 4.24
CA LEU A 29 15.82 0.14 5.12
C LEU A 29 14.43 0.32 5.71
N LYS A 30 14.27 0.14 7.02
CA LYS A 30 13.02 0.48 7.69
C LYS A 30 12.81 1.99 7.67
N LYS A 31 11.57 2.46 7.46
CA LYS A 31 11.28 3.89 7.42
C LYS A 31 11.78 4.59 8.69
N GLY A 32 12.46 5.72 8.52
CA GLY A 32 12.77 6.64 9.61
C GLY A 32 11.59 7.57 9.92
N ALA A 33 11.81 8.51 10.85
CA ALA A 33 10.79 9.47 11.27
C ALA A 33 10.32 10.42 10.14
N ASN A 34 11.19 10.70 9.16
CA ASN A 34 10.91 11.63 8.06
C ASN A 34 10.54 10.92 6.74
N ASP A 35 10.53 9.59 6.73
CA ASP A 35 10.26 8.79 5.55
C ASP A 35 8.78 8.41 5.49
N MET A 36 8.22 8.43 4.28
CA MET A 36 6.82 8.03 4.06
C MET A 36 6.65 6.52 3.92
N THR A 37 7.73 5.81 3.59
CA THR A 37 7.72 4.35 3.38
C THR A 37 9.10 3.75 3.69
N ASP A 38 9.16 2.43 3.79
CA ASP A 38 10.41 1.68 3.85
C ASP A 38 11.19 1.86 2.53
N GLY A 39 12.50 1.60 2.56
CA GLY A 39 13.39 1.74 1.41
C GLY A 39 14.15 0.46 1.08
N VAL A 40 14.74 0.45 -0.11
CA VAL A 40 15.74 -0.53 -0.52
C VAL A 40 16.98 0.20 -1.02
N MET A 41 18.14 -0.18 -0.53
CA MET A 41 19.42 0.25 -1.08
C MET A 41 19.89 -0.81 -2.07
N ILE A 42 20.27 -0.41 -3.29
CA ILE A 42 20.85 -1.28 -4.31
C ILE A 42 22.06 -0.56 -4.91
N ASP A 43 23.23 -1.21 -4.89
CA ASP A 43 24.52 -0.66 -5.34
C ASP A 43 24.81 0.75 -4.78
N GLY A 44 24.47 0.96 -3.51
CA GLY A 44 24.71 2.22 -2.79
C GLY A 44 23.68 3.34 -3.06
N LYS A 45 22.68 3.11 -3.91
CA LYS A 45 21.58 4.06 -4.15
C LYS A 45 20.30 3.58 -3.45
N THR A 46 19.64 4.49 -2.74
CA THR A 46 18.41 4.22 -1.99
C THR A 46 17.17 4.57 -2.82
N TYR A 47 16.17 3.69 -2.77
CA TYR A 47 14.90 3.84 -3.45
C TYR A 47 13.73 3.61 -2.48
N PRO A 48 12.63 4.39 -2.59
CA PRO A 48 11.43 4.14 -1.81
C PRO A 48 10.76 2.84 -2.27
N LEU A 49 10.27 2.07 -1.30
CA LEU A 49 9.67 0.77 -1.52
C LEU A 49 8.15 0.87 -1.41
N PHE A 50 7.45 0.63 -2.51
CA PHE A 50 5.98 0.58 -2.57
C PHE A 50 5.48 -0.82 -2.21
N PHE A 51 5.85 -1.31 -1.02
CA PHE A 51 5.68 -2.72 -0.66
C PHE A 51 4.22 -3.17 -0.60
N TRP A 52 3.28 -2.26 -0.32
CA TRP A 52 1.84 -2.53 -0.36
C TRP A 52 1.36 -3.00 -1.74
N ARG A 53 2.06 -2.66 -2.82
CA ARG A 53 1.76 -3.19 -4.16
C ARG A 53 2.04 -4.68 -4.31
N SER A 54 2.72 -5.28 -3.33
CA SER A 54 2.92 -6.74 -3.24
C SER A 54 1.95 -7.42 -2.26
N ASP A 55 1.02 -6.68 -1.65
CA ASP A 55 -0.10 -7.28 -0.93
C ASP A 55 -1.03 -7.97 -1.95
N PRO A 56 -1.25 -9.29 -1.83
CA PRO A 56 -2.04 -10.04 -2.80
C PRO A 56 -3.50 -9.58 -2.87
N GLN A 57 -4.07 -9.07 -1.78
CA GLN A 57 -5.44 -8.57 -1.76
C GLN A 57 -5.54 -7.22 -2.48
N ILE A 58 -4.58 -6.32 -2.27
CA ILE A 58 -4.55 -5.02 -2.96
C ILE A 58 -4.24 -5.22 -4.45
N GLU A 59 -3.27 -6.08 -4.77
CA GLU A 59 -2.93 -6.45 -6.15
C GLU A 59 -4.12 -7.06 -6.89
N ALA A 60 -4.90 -7.93 -6.24
CA ALA A 60 -6.12 -8.49 -6.83
C ALA A 60 -7.13 -7.38 -7.18
N VAL A 61 -7.36 -6.42 -6.26
CA VAL A 61 -8.24 -5.27 -6.54
C VAL A 61 -7.74 -4.47 -7.72
N ALA A 62 -6.47 -4.05 -7.73
CA ALA A 62 -5.92 -3.24 -8.82
C ALA A 62 -5.97 -3.97 -10.18
N ARG A 63 -5.64 -5.26 -10.21
CA ARG A 63 -5.69 -6.09 -11.42
C ARG A 63 -7.11 -6.29 -11.94
N ASN A 64 -8.07 -6.59 -11.05
CA ASN A 64 -9.45 -6.87 -11.43
C ASN A 64 -10.20 -5.59 -11.80
N ALA A 65 -9.89 -4.46 -11.14
CA ALA A 65 -10.38 -3.13 -11.49
C ALA A 65 -10.06 -2.74 -12.94
N LYS A 66 -8.87 -3.15 -13.42
CA LYS A 66 -8.44 -2.91 -14.79
C LYS A 66 -9.06 -3.87 -15.81
N ASN A 67 -9.15 -5.15 -15.48
CA ASN A 67 -9.38 -6.19 -16.49
C ASN A 67 -10.75 -6.88 -16.43
N ASN A 68 -11.42 -6.89 -15.27
CA ASN A 68 -12.47 -7.89 -15.00
C ASN A 68 -13.83 -7.31 -14.58
N ILE A 69 -13.94 -6.00 -14.32
CA ILE A 69 -15.20 -5.37 -13.86
C ILE A 69 -15.80 -4.40 -14.88
N GLY A 70 -15.47 -4.55 -16.17
CA GLY A 70 -15.90 -3.63 -17.24
C GLY A 70 -15.17 -2.28 -17.23
N GLY A 71 -13.98 -2.23 -16.62
CA GLY A 71 -13.25 -1.00 -16.34
C GLY A 71 -13.77 -0.30 -15.08
N SER A 72 -12.88 -0.04 -14.12
CA SER A 72 -13.26 0.67 -12.89
C SER A 72 -13.72 2.09 -13.20
N VAL A 73 -14.84 2.50 -12.60
CA VAL A 73 -15.44 3.84 -12.65
C VAL A 73 -15.09 4.63 -11.38
N SER A 74 -15.03 3.95 -10.23
CA SER A 74 -14.68 4.57 -8.96
C SER A 74 -14.02 3.60 -7.98
N ALA A 75 -13.36 4.16 -6.97
CA ALA A 75 -12.78 3.40 -5.87
C ALA A 75 -13.09 4.06 -4.51
N LYS A 76 -13.13 3.23 -3.46
CA LYS A 76 -13.18 3.68 -2.07
C LYS A 76 -12.11 2.94 -1.28
N ILE A 77 -11.31 3.71 -0.55
CA ILE A 77 -10.32 3.23 0.40
C ILE A 77 -10.75 3.74 1.77
N SER A 78 -11.12 2.83 2.66
CA SER A 78 -11.52 3.18 4.03
C SER A 78 -10.71 2.37 5.00
N GLY A 79 -9.99 3.00 5.91
CA GLY A 79 -9.14 2.25 6.82
C GLY A 79 -8.59 3.00 8.01
N MET A 80 -8.04 2.22 8.92
CA MET A 80 -7.33 2.74 10.08
C MET A 80 -6.00 2.00 10.28
N VAL A 81 -4.98 2.76 10.68
CA VAL A 81 -3.66 2.29 11.07
C VAL A 81 -3.35 2.73 12.50
N GLU A 82 -2.27 2.21 13.07
CA GLU A 82 -1.73 2.66 14.36
C GLU A 82 -1.28 4.13 14.33
N ARG A 83 -1.29 4.79 15.49
CA ARG A 83 -0.91 6.21 15.60
C ARG A 83 0.53 6.46 15.17
N SER A 84 1.43 5.58 15.55
CA SER A 84 2.85 5.65 15.18
C SER A 84 3.11 5.51 13.68
N TYR A 85 2.15 4.97 12.90
CA TYR A 85 2.26 4.94 11.44
C TYR A 85 2.23 6.36 10.86
N GLY A 86 1.39 7.24 11.42
CA GLY A 86 1.20 8.63 11.01
C GLY A 86 0.24 8.80 9.82
N ILE A 87 -0.54 9.89 9.83
CA ILE A 87 -1.55 10.14 8.79
C ILE A 87 -0.94 10.42 7.41
N ASP A 88 0.21 11.08 7.36
CA ASP A 88 0.87 11.41 6.09
C ASP A 88 1.43 10.19 5.38
N ALA A 89 2.07 9.27 6.11
CA ALA A 89 2.52 8.00 5.54
C ALA A 89 1.33 7.16 5.06
N PHE A 90 0.19 7.23 5.76
CA PHE A 90 -1.01 6.52 5.34
C PHE A 90 -1.61 7.15 4.07
N LEU A 91 -1.74 8.47 4.02
CA LEU A 91 -2.11 9.19 2.80
C LEU A 91 -1.17 8.86 1.64
N TYR A 92 0.15 8.86 1.88
CA TYR A 92 1.15 8.54 0.87
C TYR A 92 0.88 7.17 0.21
N LYS A 93 0.67 6.14 1.03
CA LYS A 93 0.33 4.79 0.59
C LYS A 93 -1.00 4.75 -0.18
N GLU A 94 -2.02 5.41 0.33
CA GLU A 94 -3.38 5.29 -0.22
C GLU A 94 -3.61 6.17 -1.46
N LEU A 95 -2.89 7.28 -1.59
CA LEU A 95 -2.82 8.06 -2.84
C LEU A 95 -2.18 7.24 -3.96
N ASP A 96 -1.09 6.53 -3.65
CA ASP A 96 -0.46 5.63 -4.59
C ASP A 96 -1.40 4.51 -5.03
N THR A 97 -2.07 3.89 -4.05
CA THR A 97 -2.99 2.78 -4.28
C THR A 97 -4.22 3.22 -5.07
N ALA A 98 -4.75 4.42 -4.83
CA ALA A 98 -5.88 4.96 -5.59
C ALA A 98 -5.54 5.15 -7.08
N GLU A 99 -4.38 5.76 -7.39
CA GLU A 99 -3.92 5.92 -8.77
C GLU A 99 -3.61 4.55 -9.42
N TRP A 100 -3.13 3.58 -8.65
CA TRP A 100 -2.89 2.21 -9.15
C TRP A 100 -4.18 1.47 -9.48
N ILE A 101 -5.20 1.54 -8.61
CA ILE A 101 -6.52 0.91 -8.83
C ILE A 101 -7.25 1.55 -10.02
N LEU A 102 -7.18 2.88 -10.14
CA LEU A 102 -7.92 3.62 -11.18
C LEU A 102 -7.14 3.81 -12.49
N ASP A 103 -5.88 3.36 -12.53
CA ASP A 103 -4.97 3.42 -13.69
C ASP A 103 -4.87 4.84 -14.26
N SER A 104 -4.73 5.84 -13.39
CA SER A 104 -4.70 7.25 -13.79
C SER A 104 -4.17 8.14 -12.68
N GLU A 105 -3.68 9.31 -13.10
CA GLU A 105 -3.16 10.29 -12.16
C GLU A 105 -4.26 11.15 -11.54
N ILE A 106 -4.03 11.65 -10.32
CA ILE A 106 -4.91 12.60 -9.66
C ILE A 106 -4.83 13.94 -10.37
N LYS A 107 -6.01 14.47 -10.74
CA LYS A 107 -6.23 15.77 -11.37
C LYS A 107 -6.71 16.83 -10.37
N LYS A 108 -7.54 16.45 -9.40
CA LYS A 108 -8.15 17.40 -8.45
C LYS A 108 -8.41 16.72 -7.10
N ILE A 109 -8.20 17.46 -6.03
CA ILE A 109 -8.29 16.99 -4.63
C ILE A 109 -9.28 17.88 -3.87
N THR A 110 -10.19 17.26 -3.11
CA THR A 110 -10.95 17.92 -2.04
C THR A 110 -10.69 17.17 -0.75
N ALA A 111 -10.24 17.83 0.30
CA ALA A 111 -9.90 17.17 1.56
C ALA A 111 -10.44 17.89 2.79
N TYR A 112 -10.68 17.11 3.83
CA TYR A 112 -10.97 17.58 5.18
C TYR A 112 -10.12 16.78 6.17
N VAL A 113 -9.24 17.45 6.88
CA VAL A 113 -8.27 16.87 7.79
C VAL A 113 -8.64 17.23 9.23
N ASN A 114 -8.61 16.24 10.11
CA ASN A 114 -8.78 16.46 11.54
C ASN A 114 -7.81 15.60 12.35
N LYS A 115 -6.72 16.23 12.81
CA LYS A 115 -5.64 15.57 13.57
C LYS A 115 -5.12 14.35 12.84
N ASN A 116 -5.51 13.15 13.30
CA ASN A 116 -5.04 11.87 12.78
C ASN A 116 -6.06 11.21 11.85
N ALA A 117 -7.06 11.93 11.35
CA ALA A 117 -8.06 11.42 10.41
C ALA A 117 -8.24 12.38 9.23
N VAL A 118 -8.57 11.83 8.07
CA VAL A 118 -8.77 12.60 6.84
C VAL A 118 -9.82 11.93 5.94
N THR A 119 -10.65 12.78 5.33
CA THR A 119 -11.51 12.39 4.21
C THR A 119 -11.05 13.11 2.96
N VAL A 120 -10.78 12.38 1.88
CA VAL A 120 -10.31 12.95 0.61
C VAL A 120 -11.13 12.43 -0.56
N THR A 121 -11.61 13.32 -1.41
CA THR A 121 -12.17 13.00 -2.72
C THR A 121 -11.15 13.35 -3.80
N LEU A 122 -10.84 12.39 -4.66
CA LEU A 122 -9.89 12.52 -5.75
C LEU A 122 -10.62 12.40 -7.09
N LEU A 123 -10.46 13.38 -7.97
CA LEU A 123 -10.81 13.24 -9.38
C LEU A 123 -9.55 12.90 -10.17
N MET A 124 -9.60 11.82 -10.95
CA MET A 124 -8.51 11.36 -11.78
C MET A 124 -8.52 12.04 -13.17
N LYS A 125 -7.39 12.03 -13.88
CA LYS A 125 -7.27 12.58 -15.25
C LYS A 125 -8.20 11.89 -16.25
N ASN A 126 -8.48 10.60 -16.06
CA ASN A 126 -9.43 9.84 -16.87
C ASN A 126 -10.90 9.99 -16.44
N GLY A 127 -11.22 10.93 -15.54
CA GLY A 127 -12.58 11.20 -15.09
C GLY A 127 -13.12 10.28 -13.99
N LYS A 128 -12.36 9.24 -13.60
CA LYS A 128 -12.71 8.36 -12.47
C LYS A 128 -12.56 9.08 -11.13
N VAL A 129 -13.22 8.57 -10.10
CA VAL A 129 -13.22 9.18 -8.76
C VAL A 129 -12.79 8.17 -7.69
N ALA A 130 -11.95 8.61 -6.76
CA ALA A 130 -11.67 7.87 -5.53
C ALA A 130 -12.12 8.63 -4.29
N LEU A 131 -12.63 7.90 -3.29
CA LEU A 131 -12.91 8.40 -1.95
C LEU A 131 -12.01 7.71 -0.93
N LEU A 132 -11.31 8.49 -0.12
CA LEU A 132 -10.41 8.03 0.93
C LEU A 132 -11.00 8.45 2.28
N GLU A 133 -11.19 7.50 3.19
CA GLU A 133 -11.61 7.72 4.58
C GLU A 133 -10.59 7.05 5.51
N LEU A 134 -9.60 7.82 5.97
CA LEU A 134 -8.40 7.28 6.60
C LEU A 134 -8.22 7.80 8.02
N GLY A 135 -7.70 6.94 8.92
CA GLY A 135 -7.34 7.33 10.28
C GLY A 135 -6.09 6.65 10.82
N ALA A 136 -5.11 7.41 11.30
CA ALA A 136 -3.99 6.92 12.11
C ALA A 136 -4.38 6.95 13.60
N THR A 137 -5.39 6.17 13.97
CA THR A 137 -6.09 6.29 15.25
C THR A 137 -6.03 5.04 16.13
N LEU A 138 -5.62 3.89 15.59
CA LEU A 138 -5.54 2.64 16.35
C LEU A 138 -4.40 2.70 17.40
N PRO A 139 -4.49 1.94 18.49
CA PRO A 139 -3.37 1.76 19.41
C PRO A 139 -2.12 1.23 18.68
N ASP A 140 -0.93 1.59 19.15
CA ASP A 140 0.32 1.05 18.62
C ASP A 140 0.38 -0.47 18.81
N GLY A 141 0.85 -1.17 17.78
CA GLY A 141 0.82 -2.63 17.67
C GLY A 141 -0.48 -3.21 17.11
N ALA A 142 -1.51 -2.40 16.83
CA ALA A 142 -2.73 -2.86 16.18
C ALA A 142 -2.51 -3.14 14.68
N GLU A 143 -3.11 -4.21 14.17
CA GLU A 143 -3.09 -4.50 12.74
C GLU A 143 -3.88 -3.47 11.93
N GLU A 144 -3.35 -3.09 10.77
CA GLU A 144 -4.03 -2.25 9.79
C GLU A 144 -5.41 -2.82 9.41
N GLN A 145 -6.44 -1.98 9.52
CA GLN A 145 -7.82 -2.28 9.16
C GLN A 145 -8.25 -1.47 7.94
N THR A 146 -7.63 -1.70 6.79
CA THR A 146 -7.99 -1.03 5.53
C THR A 146 -8.79 -1.93 4.60
N ARG A 147 -9.83 -1.36 4.00
CA ARG A 147 -10.66 -1.95 2.95
C ARG A 147 -10.46 -1.16 1.67
N TYR A 148 -10.25 -1.89 0.58
CA TYR A 148 -10.16 -1.36 -0.76
C TYR A 148 -11.35 -1.90 -1.54
N THR A 149 -12.07 -1.03 -2.23
CA THR A 149 -13.19 -1.43 -3.08
C THR A 149 -13.14 -0.64 -4.37
N ALA A 150 -13.26 -1.33 -5.49
CA ALA A 150 -13.39 -0.75 -6.82
C ALA A 150 -14.76 -1.12 -7.39
N TRP A 151 -15.43 -0.17 -8.01
CA TRP A 151 -16.65 -0.40 -8.79
C TRP A 151 -16.35 -0.16 -10.25
N GLY A 152 -16.91 -0.99 -11.11
CA GLY A 152 -16.85 -0.86 -12.56
C GLY A 152 -18.24 -1.00 -13.17
N GLU A 153 -18.30 -0.91 -14.49
CA GLU A 153 -19.55 -0.97 -15.24
C GLU A 153 -20.28 -2.32 -15.11
N GLN A 154 -19.54 -3.40 -14.84
CA GLN A 154 -20.05 -4.77 -14.83
C GLN A 154 -19.95 -5.46 -13.46
N GLY A 155 -19.48 -4.76 -12.42
CA GLY A 155 -19.36 -5.37 -11.10
C GLY A 155 -18.54 -4.54 -10.12
N LEU A 156 -18.11 -5.20 -9.03
CA LEU A 156 -17.27 -4.63 -8.01
C LEU A 156 -16.22 -5.65 -7.56
N GLU A 157 -15.11 -5.14 -7.07
CA GLU A 157 -14.05 -5.93 -6.44
C GLU A 157 -13.73 -5.32 -5.07
N SER A 158 -13.55 -6.16 -4.03
CA SER A 158 -13.34 -5.69 -2.66
C SER A 158 -12.44 -6.64 -1.89
N THR A 159 -11.51 -6.10 -1.10
CA THR A 159 -10.69 -6.92 -0.16
C THR A 159 -11.49 -7.45 1.03
N ARG A 160 -12.77 -7.06 1.15
CA ARG A 160 -13.68 -7.47 2.22
C ARG A 160 -15.01 -7.92 1.65
N VAL A 161 -15.54 -9.00 2.21
CA VAL A 161 -16.93 -9.40 2.05
C VAL A 161 -17.83 -8.34 2.69
N VAL A 162 -19.07 -8.22 2.19
CA VAL A 162 -20.09 -7.33 2.76
C VAL A 162 -20.23 -7.56 4.26
N SER A 163 -20.42 -6.48 5.02
CA SER A 163 -20.58 -6.46 6.49
C SER A 163 -19.35 -6.86 7.31
N THR A 164 -18.25 -7.33 6.70
CA THR A 164 -17.00 -7.59 7.43
C THR A 164 -16.28 -6.28 7.75
N LYS A 165 -16.01 -6.05 9.04
CA LYS A 165 -15.32 -4.84 9.54
C LYS A 165 -13.84 -5.06 9.84
N VAL A 166 -13.48 -6.27 10.26
CA VAL A 166 -12.10 -6.66 10.58
C VAL A 166 -11.46 -7.34 9.38
N ARG A 167 -10.16 -7.16 9.20
CA ARG A 167 -9.39 -7.88 8.20
C ARG A 167 -9.52 -9.41 8.38
N PRO A 168 -10.12 -10.13 7.42
CA PRO A 168 -10.11 -11.58 7.44
C PRO A 168 -8.67 -12.07 7.23
N GLN A 169 -8.35 -13.14 7.93
CA GLN A 169 -7.07 -13.82 7.83
C GLN A 169 -7.22 -14.97 6.83
N SER A 170 -6.15 -15.35 6.13
CA SER A 170 -6.24 -16.40 5.09
C SER A 170 -6.40 -17.80 5.69
N VAL A 171 -5.72 -18.08 6.80
CA VAL A 171 -5.79 -19.39 7.49
C VAL A 171 -5.92 -19.16 9.00
N TYR A 172 -6.82 -19.92 9.62
CA TYR A 172 -7.00 -19.98 11.06
C TYR A 172 -6.61 -21.38 11.56
N LEU A 173 -5.63 -21.47 12.45
CA LEU A 173 -5.19 -22.71 13.09
C LEU A 173 -5.63 -22.71 14.55
N PHE A 174 -6.64 -23.52 14.84
CA PHE A 174 -7.07 -23.80 16.20
C PHE A 174 -6.19 -24.89 16.81
N SER A 175 -5.71 -24.65 18.03
CA SER A 175 -4.77 -25.53 18.74
C SER A 175 -5.14 -25.55 20.23
N ASP A 176 -4.19 -25.87 21.11
CA ASP A 176 -4.38 -25.95 22.57
C ASP A 176 -4.52 -24.57 23.27
N ARG A 177 -4.55 -23.47 22.52
CA ARG A 177 -4.86 -22.11 23.02
C ARG A 177 -6.25 -21.64 22.60
N ALA A 178 -6.81 -20.72 23.40
CA ALA A 178 -8.15 -20.16 23.20
C ALA A 178 -8.30 -19.36 21.89
N GLU A 179 -7.26 -18.62 21.50
CA GLU A 179 -7.25 -17.83 20.26
C GLU A 179 -6.60 -18.63 19.13
N PRO A 180 -7.12 -18.63 17.89
CA PRO A 180 -6.44 -19.29 16.79
C PRO A 180 -5.13 -18.57 16.43
N TYR A 181 -4.16 -19.31 15.91
CA TYR A 181 -3.07 -18.71 15.13
C TYR A 181 -3.61 -18.30 13.76
N THR A 182 -3.15 -17.18 13.23
CA THR A 182 -3.58 -16.68 11.92
C THR A 182 -2.39 -16.54 10.99
N PHE A 183 -2.57 -16.91 9.73
CA PHE A 183 -1.54 -16.82 8.70
C PHE A 183 -2.09 -16.13 7.47
N ASN A 184 -1.32 -15.19 6.93
CA ASN A 184 -1.63 -14.45 5.69
C ASN A 184 -0.57 -14.67 4.60
N ASP A 185 0.39 -15.56 4.86
CA ASP A 185 1.45 -15.88 3.93
C ASP A 185 0.89 -16.56 2.68
N THR A 186 1.24 -16.05 1.50
CA THR A 186 0.87 -16.66 0.22
C THR A 186 1.82 -17.77 -0.21
N THR A 187 3.00 -17.86 0.41
CA THR A 187 4.05 -18.83 0.06
C THR A 187 4.77 -19.33 1.29
N LYS A 188 5.13 -20.62 1.30
CA LYS A 188 5.84 -21.27 2.42
C LYS A 188 7.19 -20.64 2.75
N GLU A 189 7.83 -20.00 1.78
CA GLU A 189 9.13 -19.37 1.95
C GLU A 189 9.07 -18.17 2.90
N LEU A 190 7.90 -17.51 2.98
CA LEU A 190 7.67 -16.33 3.80
C LEU A 190 7.04 -16.65 5.17
N TYR A 191 6.75 -17.93 5.46
CA TYR A 191 6.17 -18.34 6.73
C TYR A 191 6.94 -17.79 7.93
N GLY A 192 6.19 -17.20 8.86
CA GLY A 192 6.70 -16.57 10.08
C GLY A 192 6.96 -15.07 9.96
N LEU A 193 6.72 -14.47 8.78
CA LEU A 193 6.71 -13.02 8.60
C LEU A 193 5.32 -12.46 8.87
N THR A 194 5.28 -11.20 9.32
CA THR A 194 4.03 -10.44 9.28
C THR A 194 3.65 -10.17 7.83
N LEU A 195 2.40 -9.76 7.57
CA LEU A 195 2.01 -9.39 6.22
C LEU A 195 2.81 -8.18 5.70
N ALA A 196 3.11 -7.20 6.55
CA ALA A 196 3.93 -6.06 6.15
C ALA A 196 5.35 -6.52 5.76
N ASP A 197 5.96 -7.41 6.54
CA ASP A 197 7.30 -7.90 6.26
C ASP A 197 7.35 -8.83 5.04
N SER A 198 6.32 -9.67 4.83
CA SER A 198 6.25 -10.56 3.67
C SER A 198 6.06 -9.77 2.37
N THR A 199 5.22 -8.72 2.38
CA THR A 199 5.04 -7.84 1.23
C THR A 199 6.28 -6.98 0.95
N ALA A 200 6.98 -6.52 1.99
CA ALA A 200 8.29 -5.86 1.85
C ALA A 200 9.35 -6.80 1.24
N ALA A 201 9.44 -8.04 1.74
CA ALA A 201 10.38 -9.03 1.20
C ALA A 201 10.10 -9.34 -0.29
N VAL A 202 8.83 -9.46 -0.67
CA VAL A 202 8.44 -9.65 -2.08
C VAL A 202 8.79 -8.43 -2.92
N ALA A 203 8.56 -7.21 -2.42
CA ALA A 203 8.87 -5.99 -3.15
C ALA A 203 10.39 -5.80 -3.35
N VAL A 204 11.20 -6.06 -2.33
CA VAL A 204 12.67 -6.06 -2.46
C VAL A 204 13.12 -7.13 -3.44
N TYR A 205 12.61 -8.36 -3.33
CA TYR A 205 12.92 -9.43 -4.29
C TYR A 205 12.60 -9.02 -5.73
N LYS A 206 11.40 -8.45 -5.99
CA LYS A 206 10.99 -7.95 -7.31
C LYS A 206 11.95 -6.86 -7.82
N ALA A 207 12.42 -5.96 -6.96
CA ALA A 207 13.42 -4.96 -7.30
C ALA A 207 14.76 -5.58 -7.72
N LEU A 208 15.26 -6.55 -6.96
CA LEU A 208 16.55 -7.22 -7.24
C LEU A 208 16.56 -7.98 -8.57
N ILE A 209 15.41 -8.52 -8.99
CA ILE A 209 15.29 -9.24 -10.26
C ILE A 209 14.81 -8.36 -11.43
N GLY A 210 14.83 -7.04 -11.27
CA GLY A 210 14.48 -6.09 -12.33
C GLY A 210 12.99 -6.06 -12.70
N LYS A 211 12.09 -6.54 -11.84
CA LYS A 211 10.63 -6.48 -12.02
C LYS A 211 9.99 -5.23 -11.40
N THR A 212 10.79 -4.32 -10.87
CA THR A 212 10.33 -3.03 -10.35
C THR A 212 11.17 -1.93 -10.98
N ASP A 213 10.50 -0.93 -11.54
CA ASP A 213 11.13 0.29 -12.00
C ASP A 213 11.41 1.20 -10.79
N LEU A 214 12.67 1.21 -10.36
CA LEU A 214 13.10 1.94 -9.17
C LEU A 214 13.28 3.44 -9.42
N GLU A 215 13.55 3.86 -10.66
CA GLU A 215 13.58 5.29 -10.99
C GLU A 215 12.17 5.86 -11.02
N PHE A 216 11.21 5.09 -11.55
CA PHE A 216 9.79 5.44 -11.44
C PHE A 216 9.38 5.62 -9.97
N ASN A 217 9.85 4.76 -9.06
CA ASN A 217 9.57 4.89 -7.62
C ASN A 217 10.07 6.22 -7.03
N LEU A 218 11.21 6.75 -7.49
CA LEU A 218 11.73 8.06 -7.04
C LEU A 218 10.85 9.21 -7.50
N GLU A 219 10.44 9.20 -8.78
CA GLU A 219 9.53 10.22 -9.30
C GLU A 219 8.14 10.13 -8.64
N ARG A 220 7.72 8.90 -8.33
CA ARG A 220 6.49 8.63 -7.61
C ARG A 220 6.50 9.21 -6.20
N ASP A 221 7.60 9.08 -5.47
CA ASP A 221 7.73 9.63 -4.11
C ASP A 221 7.59 11.15 -4.09
N LYS A 222 8.27 11.85 -4.99
CA LYS A 222 8.13 13.31 -5.14
C LYS A 222 6.69 13.72 -5.38
N LYS A 223 6.02 13.00 -6.28
CA LYS A 223 4.64 13.28 -6.69
C LYS A 223 3.63 13.04 -5.56
N LEU A 224 3.79 11.96 -4.80
CA LEU A 224 2.90 11.66 -3.67
C LEU A 224 3.06 12.65 -2.51
N ARG A 225 4.30 13.09 -2.23
CA ARG A 225 4.55 14.18 -1.26
C ARG A 225 3.88 15.47 -1.70
N PHE A 226 3.98 15.82 -2.98
CA PHE A 226 3.26 16.95 -3.54
C PHE A 226 1.74 16.84 -3.38
N TYR A 227 1.16 15.65 -3.55
CA TYR A 227 -0.28 15.45 -3.30
C TYR A 227 -0.67 15.66 -1.84
N ILE A 228 0.17 15.26 -0.89
CA ILE A 228 -0.07 15.50 0.54
C ILE A 228 -0.09 17.01 0.81
N GLU A 229 0.84 17.79 0.24
CA GLU A 229 0.82 19.26 0.34
C GLU A 229 -0.52 19.84 -0.18
N LYS A 230 -1.03 19.32 -1.30
CA LYS A 230 -2.30 19.75 -1.90
C LYS A 230 -3.53 19.32 -1.11
N ILE A 231 -3.46 18.23 -0.36
CA ILE A 231 -4.50 17.84 0.61
C ILE A 231 -4.60 18.91 1.71
N TYR A 232 -3.48 19.31 2.30
CA TYR A 232 -3.48 20.34 3.34
C TYR A 232 -3.86 21.73 2.81
N GLU A 233 -3.52 22.04 1.56
CA GLU A 233 -4.01 23.25 0.89
C GLU A 233 -5.55 23.24 0.78
N SER A 234 -6.12 22.11 0.33
CA SER A 234 -7.58 21.95 0.20
C SER A 234 -8.31 22.03 1.53
N ASP A 235 -7.76 21.40 2.58
CA ASP A 235 -8.30 21.46 3.94
C ASP A 235 -8.35 22.92 4.46
N LYS A 236 -7.25 23.66 4.27
CA LYS A 236 -7.14 25.05 4.73
C LYS A 236 -8.10 25.99 4.02
N THR A 237 -8.33 25.79 2.72
CA THR A 237 -9.22 26.66 1.92
C THR A 237 -10.67 26.21 1.94
N CYS A 238 -10.95 24.98 2.36
CA CYS A 238 -12.24 24.30 2.17
C CYS A 238 -12.67 24.26 0.69
N GLU A 239 -11.72 24.34 -0.24
CA GLU A 239 -11.95 24.33 -1.67
C GLU A 239 -11.24 23.14 -2.32
N SER A 240 -11.72 22.75 -3.49
CA SER A 240 -11.01 21.76 -4.28
C SER A 240 -9.78 22.36 -4.96
N VAL A 241 -8.65 21.66 -4.90
CA VAL A 241 -7.38 22.08 -5.48
C VAL A 241 -7.09 21.29 -6.76
N GLU A 242 -6.79 21.99 -7.86
CA GLU A 242 -6.34 21.37 -9.11
C GLU A 242 -4.84 21.04 -9.09
N ILE A 243 -4.51 19.87 -9.61
CA ILE A 243 -3.15 19.42 -9.85
C ILE A 243 -2.76 19.89 -11.25
N GLN A 244 -2.21 21.10 -11.34
CA GLN A 244 -1.63 21.57 -12.60
C GLN A 244 -0.37 20.75 -12.92
N GLY A 245 -0.37 20.10 -14.08
CA GLY A 245 0.63 19.08 -14.40
C GLY A 245 2.05 19.64 -14.57
N GLY A 246 3.01 18.93 -13.97
CA GLY A 246 4.25 18.62 -14.69
C GLY A 246 3.88 18.04 -16.06
N ARG A 247 4.64 18.46 -17.09
CA ARG A 247 4.32 18.47 -18.53
C ARG A 247 3.57 17.24 -19.08
N ARG A 248 2.70 17.53 -20.06
CA ARG A 248 2.16 16.59 -21.05
C ARG A 248 3.28 15.87 -21.81
#